data_AF-A0A661BA06-F1
#
_entry.id   AF-A0A661BA06-F1
#
_cell.length_a   1.000
_cell.length_b   1.000
_cell.length_c   1.000
_cell.angle_alpha   90.00
_cell.angle_beta   90.00
_cell.angle_gamma   90.00
#
_symmetry.space_group_name_H-M   'P 1'
#
loop_
_entity.id
_entity.type
_entity.pdbx_description
1 polymer ?
#
loop_
_entity_poly.entity_id
_entity_poly.type
_entity_poly.pdbx_seq_one_letter_code
_entity_poly.pdbx_strand_id
1 'polypeptide(L)'
;MIAFAQIYCHFIWRIENNSKKMNQLTRDLVKKFILDSQEKFAYECIAISVLEDHIHFLAKILPGVAPGDLVVRLKQELYDYLIKQMAMTSPPRWDEGYGIVSVSKSHLDIVKEYINNQNKRHRENKINKTLERVRE
;
A
#
# COMPACT_ATOMS: atom_id res chain seq x y z
N MET A 1 7.28 -20.78 -13.71
CA MET A 1 7.19 -19.80 -14.83
C MET A 1 8.58 -19.18 -14.99
N ILE A 2 9.24 -19.37 -16.14
CA ILE A 2 10.63 -18.93 -16.43
C ILE A 2 10.59 -17.57 -17.16
N ALA A 3 9.90 -16.59 -16.59
CA ALA A 3 9.77 -15.26 -17.20
C ALA A 3 10.62 -14.25 -16.43
N PHE A 4 11.53 -13.56 -17.13
CA PHE A 4 12.21 -12.41 -16.57
C PHE A 4 11.28 -11.19 -16.67
N ALA A 5 11.01 -10.55 -15.53
CA ALA A 5 10.21 -9.33 -15.47
C ALA A 5 10.71 -8.39 -14.38
N GLN A 6 10.68 -7.09 -14.69
CA GLN A 6 11.00 -6.00 -13.79
C GLN A 6 9.84 -5.01 -13.78
N ILE A 7 8.73 -5.41 -13.17
CA ILE A 7 7.51 -4.62 -13.09
C ILE A 7 7.43 -4.06 -11.68
N TYR A 8 7.70 -2.77 -11.53
CA TYR A 8 7.64 -2.09 -10.23
C TYR A 8 6.48 -1.11 -10.22
N CYS A 9 5.68 -1.18 -9.16
CA CYS A 9 4.52 -0.35 -8.98
C CYS A 9 4.54 0.25 -7.58
N HIS A 10 4.31 1.56 -7.51
CA HIS A 10 3.87 2.23 -6.31
C HIS A 10 2.35 2.18 -6.26
N PHE A 11 1.83 1.69 -5.14
CA PHE A 11 0.42 1.58 -4.84
C PHE A 11 0.08 2.56 -3.72
N ILE A 12 -1.09 3.18 -3.84
CA ILE A 12 -1.67 4.02 -2.81
C ILE A 12 -3.16 3.77 -2.71
N TRP A 13 -3.68 3.69 -1.49
CA TRP A 13 -5.10 3.81 -1.23
C TRP A 13 -5.33 4.46 0.14
N ARG A 14 -6.54 4.98 0.32
CA ARG A 14 -6.96 5.68 1.54
C ARG A 14 -8.02 4.89 2.30
N ILE A 15 -8.26 5.26 3.54
CA ILE A 15 -9.50 4.92 4.24
C ILE A 15 -10.65 5.77 3.69
N GLU A 16 -11.88 5.29 3.80
CA GLU A 16 -13.07 6.10 3.50
C GLU A 16 -13.14 7.34 4.40
N ASN A 17 -13.71 8.45 3.91
CA ASN A 17 -13.81 9.70 4.67
C ASN A 17 -14.49 9.55 6.04
N ASN A 18 -15.47 8.66 6.17
CA ASN A 18 -16.22 8.43 7.41
C ASN A 18 -15.67 7.24 8.23
N SER A 19 -14.51 6.70 7.85
CA SER A 19 -13.87 5.59 8.54
C SER A 19 -13.03 6.06 9.72
N LYS A 20 -12.79 5.16 10.69
CA LYS A 20 -11.83 5.39 11.77
C LYS A 20 -10.41 5.45 11.20
N LYS A 21 -9.65 6.45 11.66
CA LYS A 21 -8.20 6.55 11.40
C LYS A 21 -7.44 5.37 12.02
N MET A 22 -6.36 4.98 11.37
CA MET A 22 -5.46 3.94 11.85
C MET A 22 -4.60 4.46 13.00
N ASN A 23 -4.80 3.89 14.19
CA ASN A 23 -3.90 4.08 15.32
C ASN A 23 -2.59 3.28 15.13
N GLN A 24 -1.59 3.49 16.00
CA GLN A 24 -0.28 2.84 15.86
C GLN A 24 -0.37 1.31 15.73
N LEU A 25 -1.16 0.65 16.58
CA LEU A 25 -1.37 -0.80 16.54
C LEU A 25 -1.92 -1.25 15.18
N THR A 26 -2.94 -0.56 14.66
CA THR A 26 -3.53 -0.85 13.36
C THR A 26 -2.50 -0.69 12.25
N ARG A 27 -1.69 0.38 12.29
CA ARG A 27 -0.64 0.62 11.28
C ARG A 27 0.42 -0.47 11.28
N ASP A 28 0.79 -0.99 12.45
CA ASP A 28 1.77 -2.07 12.55
C ASP A 28 1.20 -3.41 12.05
N LEU A 29 -0.07 -3.69 12.31
CA LEU A 29 -0.78 -4.84 11.75
C LEU A 29 -0.91 -4.77 10.22
N VAL A 30 -1.23 -3.59 9.68
CA VAL A 30 -1.27 -3.37 8.22
C VAL A 30 0.10 -3.62 7.59
N LYS A 31 1.17 -3.07 8.17
CA LYS A 31 2.54 -3.32 7.69
C LYS A 31 2.87 -4.81 7.72
N LYS A 32 2.56 -5.48 8.83
CA LYS A 32 2.78 -6.92 8.97
C LYS A 32 2.05 -7.72 7.89
N PHE A 33 0.76 -7.45 7.67
CA PHE A 33 -0.02 -8.14 6.65
C PHE A 33 0.58 -8.00 5.24
N ILE A 34 0.98 -6.80 4.84
CA ILE A 34 1.60 -6.57 3.53
C ILE A 34 2.97 -7.27 3.42
N LEU A 35 3.74 -7.38 4.49
CA LEU A 35 5.00 -8.12 4.45
C LEU A 35 4.76 -9.64 4.41
N ASP A 36 3.77 -10.14 5.14
CA ASP A 36 3.51 -11.58 5.25
C ASP A 36 2.77 -12.15 4.03
N SER A 37 2.09 -11.32 3.23
CA SER A 37 1.26 -11.77 2.10
C SER A 37 1.96 -11.76 0.72
N GLN A 38 3.26 -11.45 0.69
CA GLN A 38 4.11 -11.39 -0.51
C GLN A 38 4.00 -12.64 -1.40
N GLU A 39 4.20 -13.83 -0.82
CA GLU A 39 4.13 -15.09 -1.58
C GLU A 39 2.73 -15.38 -2.10
N LYS A 40 1.72 -15.17 -1.25
CA LYS A 40 0.31 -15.43 -1.59
C LYS A 40 -0.17 -14.61 -2.79
N PHE A 41 0.26 -13.35 -2.87
CA PHE A 41 -0.15 -12.42 -3.91
C PHE A 41 0.90 -12.17 -4.99
N ALA A 42 2.00 -12.92 -4.96
CA ALA A 42 3.05 -12.90 -5.98
C ALA A 42 3.64 -11.48 -6.21
N TYR A 43 4.06 -10.83 -5.13
CA TYR A 43 4.88 -9.62 -5.18
C TYR A 43 6.04 -9.67 -4.18
N GLU A 44 7.01 -8.78 -4.38
CA GLU A 44 8.14 -8.53 -3.49
C GLU A 44 8.07 -7.08 -3.01
N CYS A 45 7.88 -6.90 -1.70
CA CYS A 45 7.76 -5.60 -1.05
C CYS A 45 9.13 -4.92 -0.96
N ILE A 46 9.23 -3.71 -1.50
CA ILE A 46 10.46 -2.91 -1.48
C ILE A 46 10.39 -1.83 -0.40
N ALA A 47 9.23 -1.20 -0.23
CA ALA A 47 8.99 -0.20 0.80
C ALA A 47 7.50 -0.13 1.14
N ILE A 48 7.19 0.14 2.41
CA ILE A 48 5.83 0.37 2.88
C ILE A 48 5.80 1.47 3.92
N SER A 49 4.83 2.37 3.79
CA SER A 49 4.50 3.35 4.82
C SER A 49 3.00 3.38 5.02
N VAL A 50 2.59 3.37 6.29
CA VAL A 50 1.19 3.40 6.69
C VAL A 50 1.02 4.65 7.53
N LEU A 51 0.16 5.55 7.06
CA LEU A 51 -0.21 6.79 7.74
C LEU A 51 -1.55 6.58 8.45
N GLU A 52 -2.11 7.63 9.04
CA GLU A 52 -3.38 7.52 9.76
C GLU A 52 -4.59 7.26 8.84
N ASP A 53 -4.51 7.72 7.59
CA ASP A 53 -5.61 7.74 6.65
C ASP A 53 -5.29 7.07 5.31
N HIS A 54 -4.04 6.67 5.06
CA HIS A 54 -3.67 6.05 3.79
C HIS A 54 -2.39 5.21 3.89
N ILE A 55 -2.14 4.42 2.84
CA ILE A 55 -1.04 3.47 2.74
C ILE A 55 -0.28 3.73 1.44
N HIS A 56 1.05 3.79 1.52
CA HIS A 56 1.95 3.70 0.37
C HIS A 56 2.69 2.38 0.39
N PHE A 57 2.74 1.72 -0.76
CA PHE A 57 3.37 0.42 -0.90
C PHE A 57 4.09 0.35 -2.24
N LEU A 58 5.41 0.17 -2.24
CA LEU A 58 6.21 -0.04 -3.45
C LEU A 58 6.61 -1.51 -3.52
N ALA A 59 6.31 -2.15 -4.64
CA ALA A 59 6.66 -3.54 -4.86
C ALA A 59 7.06 -3.84 -6.29
N LYS A 60 7.83 -4.92 -6.43
CA LYS A 60 7.99 -5.65 -7.68
C LYS A 60 6.88 -6.69 -7.76
N ILE A 61 6.09 -6.69 -8.82
CA ILE A 61 5.05 -7.72 -9.04
C ILE A 61 5.52 -8.76 -10.06
N LEU A 62 5.02 -9.98 -9.93
CA LEU A 62 5.28 -11.03 -10.91
C LEU A 62 4.47 -10.78 -12.20
N PRO A 63 4.96 -11.23 -13.37
CA PRO A 63 4.35 -10.91 -14.68
C PRO A 63 2.91 -11.39 -14.88
N GLY A 64 2.42 -12.35 -14.09
CA GLY A 64 1.03 -12.80 -14.12
C GLY A 64 0.08 -11.99 -13.22
N VAL A 65 0.58 -10.99 -12.49
CA VAL A 65 -0.20 -10.22 -11.53
C VAL A 65 -0.73 -8.94 -12.18
N ALA A 66 -2.06 -8.82 -12.24
CA ALA A 66 -2.71 -7.58 -12.61
C ALA A 66 -2.62 -6.57 -11.42
N PRO A 67 -2.03 -5.37 -11.61
CA PRO A 67 -1.84 -4.41 -10.51
C PRO A 67 -3.14 -3.98 -9.83
N GLY A 68 -4.22 -3.79 -10.60
CA GLY A 68 -5.53 -3.42 -10.07
C GLY A 68 -6.13 -4.51 -9.18
N ASP A 69 -6.15 -5.74 -9.68
CA ASP A 69 -6.66 -6.91 -8.94
C ASP A 69 -5.87 -7.15 -7.66
N LEU A 70 -4.55 -6.93 -7.69
CA LEU A 70 -3.69 -7.01 -6.52
C LEU A 70 -4.17 -6.06 -5.42
N VAL A 71 -4.44 -4.79 -5.74
CA VAL A 71 -4.91 -3.80 -4.76
C VAL A 71 -6.27 -4.18 -4.19
N VAL A 72 -7.21 -4.58 -5.05
CA VAL A 72 -8.56 -4.98 -4.61
C VAL A 72 -8.49 -6.15 -3.64
N ARG A 73 -7.73 -7.20 -3.97
CA ARG A 73 -7.59 -8.39 -3.12
C ARG A 73 -6.85 -8.09 -1.81
N LEU A 74 -5.81 -7.26 -1.86
CA LEU A 74 -5.11 -6.81 -0.64
C LEU A 74 -6.04 -6.04 0.28
N LYS A 75 -6.85 -5.11 -0.24
CA LYS A 75 -7.83 -4.33 0.56
C LYS A 75 -8.84 -5.26 1.24
N GLN A 76 -9.39 -6.22 0.51
CA GLN A 76 -10.37 -7.18 1.04
C GLN A 76 -9.77 -8.04 2.15
N GLU A 77 -8.66 -8.72 1.88
CA GLU A 77 -8.07 -9.63 2.86
C GLU A 77 -7.45 -8.91 4.07
N LEU A 78 -6.95 -7.68 3.88
CA LEU A 78 -6.48 -6.86 4.97
C LEU A 78 -7.64 -6.47 5.91
N TYR A 79 -8.82 -6.18 5.37
CA TYR A 79 -9.99 -5.90 6.19
C TYR A 79 -10.35 -7.10 7.09
N ASP A 80 -10.43 -8.29 6.50
CA ASP A 80 -10.70 -9.54 7.22
C ASP A 80 -9.62 -9.86 8.26
N TYR A 81 -8.35 -9.63 7.91
CA TYR A 81 -7.23 -9.79 8.83
C TYR A 81 -7.35 -8.89 10.07
N LEU A 82 -7.70 -7.62 9.88
CA LEU A 82 -7.83 -6.67 10.99
C LEU A 82 -9.01 -7.02 11.92
N ILE A 83 -10.13 -7.49 11.38
CA ILE A 83 -11.25 -8.03 12.18
C ILE A 83 -10.75 -9.15 13.09
N LYS A 84 -10.05 -10.12 12.49
CA LYS A 84 -9.57 -11.31 13.19
C LYS A 84 -8.55 -10.98 14.27
N GLN A 85 -7.59 -10.09 13.99
CA GLN A 85 -6.49 -9.80 14.93
C GLN A 85 -6.89 -8.94 16.11
N MET A 86 -7.81 -7.98 15.93
CA MET A 86 -8.12 -7.00 16.97
C MET A 86 -9.47 -7.24 17.65
N ALA A 87 -10.18 -8.32 17.30
CA ALA A 87 -11.58 -8.54 17.69
C ALA A 87 -12.44 -7.28 17.46
N MET A 88 -12.09 -6.49 16.43
CA MET A 88 -12.70 -5.19 16.19
C MET A 88 -14.08 -5.37 15.56
N THR A 89 -15.09 -4.73 16.15
CA THR A 89 -16.43 -4.65 15.57
C THR A 89 -16.50 -3.73 14.35
N SER A 90 -15.49 -2.87 14.14
CA SER A 90 -15.43 -1.93 13.02
C SER A 90 -13.98 -1.50 12.72
N PRO A 91 -13.19 -2.29 11.96
CA PRO A 91 -11.87 -1.88 11.47
C PRO A 91 -11.99 -0.70 10.47
N PRO A 92 -10.86 -0.06 10.09
CA PRO A 92 -10.87 0.93 9.02
C PRO A 92 -11.42 0.35 7.73
N ARG A 93 -12.31 1.10 7.07
CA ARG A 93 -12.82 0.79 5.73
C ARG A 93 -12.00 1.51 4.69
N TRP A 94 -11.68 0.83 3.59
CA TRP A 94 -10.89 1.38 2.50
C TRP A 94 -11.78 2.12 1.50
N ASP A 95 -11.36 3.30 1.05
CA ASP A 95 -12.03 4.01 -0.04
C ASP A 95 -12.07 3.12 -1.29
N GLU A 96 -13.08 3.24 -2.16
CA GLU A 96 -13.16 2.46 -3.40
C GLU A 96 -11.95 2.73 -4.32
N GLY A 97 -11.49 3.98 -4.37
CA GLY A 97 -10.37 4.42 -5.18
C GLY A 97 -9.02 3.86 -4.73
N TYR A 98 -8.07 3.86 -5.69
CA TYR A 98 -6.68 3.54 -5.46
C TYR A 98 -5.82 4.13 -6.61
N GLY A 99 -4.56 4.42 -6.30
CA GLY A 99 -3.56 4.85 -7.28
C GLY A 99 -2.55 3.75 -7.53
N ILE A 100 -2.14 3.63 -8.80
CA ILE A 100 -1.05 2.75 -9.23
C ILE A 100 -0.14 3.56 -10.13
N VAL A 101 1.12 3.68 -9.75
CA VAL A 101 2.13 4.44 -10.49
C VAL A 101 3.26 3.50 -10.85
N SER A 102 3.54 3.35 -12.15
CA SER A 102 4.69 2.58 -12.62
C SER A 102 5.98 3.26 -12.19
N VAL A 103 6.94 2.49 -11.68
CA VAL A 103 8.25 2.98 -11.26
C VAL A 103 9.33 2.29 -12.10
N SER A 104 10.22 3.06 -12.72
CA SER A 104 11.36 2.47 -13.41
C SER A 104 12.41 2.01 -12.39
N LYS A 105 13.23 1.02 -12.76
CA LYS A 105 14.33 0.53 -11.93
C LYS A 105 15.24 1.66 -11.42
N SER A 106 15.53 2.66 -12.27
CA SER A 106 16.36 3.82 -11.93
C SER A 106 15.74 4.76 -10.89
N HIS A 107 14.42 4.75 -10.71
CA HIS A 107 13.73 5.60 -9.73
C HIS A 107 13.37 4.86 -8.44
N LEU A 108 13.74 3.58 -8.29
CA LEU A 108 13.38 2.78 -7.13
C LEU A 108 13.86 3.40 -5.81
N ASP A 109 15.12 3.81 -5.74
CA ASP A 109 15.67 4.38 -4.51
C ASP A 109 15.02 5.72 -4.16
N ILE A 110 14.69 6.52 -5.17
CA ILE A 110 13.99 7.81 -4.99
C ILE A 110 12.58 7.59 -4.43
N VAL A 111 11.83 6.63 -4.98
CA VAL A 111 10.47 6.32 -4.52
C VAL A 111 10.48 5.60 -3.17
N LYS A 112 11.46 4.72 -2.92
CA LYS A 112 11.68 4.10 -1.62
C LYS A 112 11.93 5.15 -0.54
N GLU A 113 12.80 6.12 -0.82
CA GLU A 113 13.08 7.23 0.09
C GLU A 113 11.86 8.16 0.27
N TYR A 114 11.06 8.36 -0.77
CA TYR A 114 9.77 9.04 -0.67
C TYR A 114 8.85 8.33 0.34
N ILE A 115 8.72 7.01 0.26
CA ILE A 115 7.85 6.20 1.11
C ILE A 115 8.35 6.18 2.56
N ASN A 116 9.65 5.94 2.78
CA ASN A 116 10.23 5.87 4.12
C ASN A 116 10.09 7.18 4.90
N ASN A 117 10.05 8.32 4.20
CA ASN A 117 9.95 9.65 4.81
C ASN A 117 8.54 10.25 4.84
N GLN A 118 7.48 9.46 4.57
CA GLN A 118 6.12 10.00 4.47
C GLN A 118 5.69 10.84 5.68
N ASN A 119 5.94 10.36 6.91
CA ASN A 119 5.60 11.11 8.12
C ASN A 119 6.24 12.51 8.17
N LYS A 120 7.49 12.64 7.71
CA LYS A 120 8.21 13.92 7.64
C LYS A 120 7.67 14.79 6.50
N ARG A 121 7.44 14.21 5.32
CA ARG A 121 6.96 14.91 4.12
C ARG A 121 5.58 15.52 4.31
N HIS A 122 4.65 14.81 4.94
CA HIS A 122 3.33 15.35 5.27
C HIS A 122 3.40 16.50 6.27
N ARG A 123 4.29 16.41 7.29
CA ARG A 123 4.53 17.52 8.23
C ARG A 123 5.08 18.78 7.55
N GLU A 124 5.93 18.60 6.55
CA GLU A 124 6.56 19.69 5.79
C GLU A 124 5.75 20.11 4.54
N ASN A 125 4.59 19.50 4.28
CA ASN A 125 3.78 19.68 3.07
C ASN A 125 4.57 19.47 1.75
N LYS A 126 5.55 18.56 1.76
CA LYS A 126 6.41 18.21 0.61
C LYS A 126 5.99 16.87 0.00
N ILE A 127 4.76 16.84 -0.50
CA ILE A 127 4.11 15.65 -1.09
C ILE A 127 4.25 15.62 -2.62
N ASN A 128 4.25 14.43 -3.22
CA ASN A 128 4.23 14.27 -4.67
C ASN A 128 2.79 14.02 -5.13
N LYS A 129 2.21 14.95 -5.88
CA LYS A 129 0.80 14.88 -6.32
C LYS A 129 0.42 13.58 -7.04
N THR A 130 1.34 13.00 -7.82
CA THR A 130 1.10 11.75 -8.54
C THR A 130 1.10 10.56 -7.58
N LEU A 131 2.03 10.51 -6.63
CA LEU A 131 2.13 9.42 -5.65
C LEU A 131 1.08 9.54 -4.52
N GLU A 132 0.36 10.66 -4.42
CA GLU A 132 -0.77 10.87 -3.50
C GLU A 132 -2.15 10.63 -4.13
N ARG A 133 -2.20 10.43 -5.45
CA ARG A 133 -3.45 10.38 -6.23
C ARG A 133 -4.12 9.01 -6.12
N VAL A 134 -5.43 9.01 -5.90
CA VAL A 134 -6.27 7.78 -5.85
C VAL A 134 -7.45 7.77 -6.82
N ARG A 135 -7.65 8.86 -7.57
CA ARG A 135 -8.70 9.07 -8.59
C ARG A 135 -8.18 10.04 -9.67
N GLU A 136 -8.73 9.95 -10.87
CA GLU A 136 -8.54 10.96 -11.94
C GLU A 136 -9.29 12.27 -11.63
#